data_AF-A0A928I8U3-F1
#
_entry.id   AF-A0A928I8U3-F1
#
_cell.length_a   1.000
_cell.length_b   1.000
_cell.length_c   1.000
_cell.angle_alpha   90.00
_cell.angle_beta   90.00
_cell.angle_gamma   90.00
#
_symmetry.space_group_name_H-M   'P 1'
#
loop_
_entity.id
_entity.type
_entity.pdbx_description
1 polymer ?
#
loop_
_entity_poly.entity_id
_entity_poly.type
_entity_poly.pdbx_seq_one_letter_code
_entity_poly.pdbx_strand_id
1 'polypeptide(L)'
;MHEGLDTCTIFLFKNGQLSHSESVKGNTNVAFQNQGGVKMGFWRSDLARECVVQGACTGVVMSTREVSGHEVLHVQIKSEAAARAVGKPCGRYVTVTCPDPMHDLLADSAAAARIIGVELREMAERMTAKRVTPAFTLLAVGLGNADMTPDALGPATVRRLPITRNGEKTPLCAAGALCRIAAFSPGVTAATGLKTSELVRGAVAAVAPDLVLVIDALAARETTHLGATVQLADTGILPGAGIGRGTEALDTKTLGVPVLSLGVPTAVGSETLVGDALLRFGIDRDTAEFADLVHNGKSFFVTPTEIDLLVPLFADLLADAVGRAFSTT
;
A
#
# COMPACT_ATOMS: atom_id res chain seq x y z
N MET A 1 15.17 35.27 -9.43
CA MET A 1 13.81 35.79 -9.19
C MET A 1 12.97 35.46 -10.41
N HIS A 2 12.30 34.31 -10.39
CA HIS A 2 11.19 33.98 -11.30
C HIS A 2 10.39 32.87 -10.61
N GLU A 3 9.41 33.26 -9.79
CA GLU A 3 8.32 32.37 -9.38
C GLU A 3 7.25 32.44 -10.48
N GLY A 4 7.18 31.42 -11.31
CA GLY A 4 6.01 31.16 -12.14
C GLY A 4 4.97 30.46 -11.29
N LEU A 5 4.00 31.22 -10.77
CA LEU A 5 2.80 30.65 -10.17
C LEU A 5 1.85 30.24 -11.29
N ASP A 6 1.70 28.94 -11.53
CA ASP A 6 0.73 28.38 -12.46
C ASP A 6 -0.69 28.68 -11.97
N THR A 7 -1.31 29.70 -12.56
CA THR A 7 -2.74 30.00 -12.39
C THR A 7 -3.55 29.08 -13.29
N CYS A 8 -4.26 28.12 -12.71
CA CYS A 8 -5.24 27.32 -13.43
C CYS A 8 -6.63 27.99 -13.34
N THR A 9 -7.31 28.15 -14.48
CA THR A 9 -8.67 28.72 -14.54
C THR A 9 -9.64 27.61 -14.87
N ILE A 10 -10.59 27.35 -13.98
CA ILE A 10 -11.57 26.27 -14.14
C ILE A 10 -12.88 26.86 -14.64
N PHE A 11 -13.46 26.20 -15.65
CA PHE A 11 -14.73 26.54 -16.25
C PHE A 11 -15.78 25.50 -15.86
N LEU A 12 -16.78 25.90 -15.07
CA LEU A 12 -17.91 25.04 -14.71
C LEU A 12 -19.04 25.23 -15.72
N PHE A 13 -19.51 24.15 -16.32
CA PHE A 13 -20.65 24.14 -17.25
C PHE A 13 -21.85 23.40 -16.63
N LYS A 14 -23.03 24.02 -16.68
CA LYS A 14 -24.31 23.42 -16.32
C LYS A 14 -25.24 23.44 -17.53
N ASN A 15 -25.77 22.27 -17.93
CA ASN A 15 -26.57 22.10 -19.14
C ASN A 15 -25.89 22.61 -20.43
N GLY A 16 -24.57 22.46 -20.52
CA GLY A 16 -23.79 22.91 -21.68
C GLY A 16 -23.52 24.42 -21.74
N GLN A 17 -23.90 25.19 -20.72
CA GLN A 17 -23.59 26.62 -20.61
C GLN A 17 -22.63 26.91 -19.45
N LEU A 18 -21.67 27.80 -19.67
CA LEU A 18 -20.70 28.20 -18.67
C LEU A 18 -21.41 28.91 -17.53
N SER A 19 -21.40 28.33 -16.33
CA SER A 19 -22.05 28.87 -15.14
C SER A 19 -21.10 29.67 -14.25
N HIS A 20 -19.80 29.34 -14.23
CA HIS A 20 -18.82 30.05 -13.38
C HIS A 20 -17.39 29.83 -13.87
N SER A 21 -16.52 30.84 -13.70
CA SER A 21 -15.07 30.71 -13.91
C SER A 21 -14.30 31.51 -12.87
N GLU A 22 -13.33 30.87 -12.21
CA GLU A 22 -12.48 31.51 -11.20
C GLU A 22 -11.03 31.02 -11.31
N SER A 23 -10.07 31.90 -11.01
CA SER A 23 -8.62 31.63 -11.03
C SER A 23 -8.08 31.69 -9.60
N VAL A 24 -7.51 30.59 -9.10
CA VAL A 24 -7.11 30.47 -7.68
C VAL A 24 -5.61 30.21 -7.54
N LYS A 25 -4.96 30.88 -6.57
CA LYS A 25 -3.57 30.67 -6.14
C LYS A 25 -3.57 29.93 -4.79
N GLY A 26 -2.90 28.77 -4.70
CA GLY A 26 -3.03 27.84 -3.58
C GLY A 26 -2.09 28.11 -2.39
N ASN A 27 -2.62 27.97 -1.17
CA ASN A 27 -1.87 27.54 0.01
C ASN A 27 -2.85 27.00 1.07
N THR A 28 -2.73 25.75 1.55
CA THR A 28 -3.56 25.23 2.66
C THR A 28 -2.82 24.25 3.55
N ASN A 29 -2.99 24.44 4.86
CA ASN A 29 -2.68 23.50 5.94
C ASN A 29 -3.74 23.73 7.04
N VAL A 30 -4.64 22.78 7.31
CA VAL A 30 -5.58 22.84 8.44
C VAL A 30 -5.77 21.46 9.06
N ALA A 31 -5.63 21.39 10.39
CA ALA A 31 -5.75 20.20 11.23
C ALA A 31 -7.22 19.89 11.57
N PHE A 32 -7.55 18.60 11.68
CA PHE A 32 -8.89 18.11 11.99
C PHE A 32 -9.13 17.98 13.51
N GLN A 33 -10.18 18.65 14.02
CA GLN A 33 -10.88 18.27 15.26
C GLN A 33 -12.33 17.92 14.92
N ASN A 34 -12.78 16.77 15.42
CA ASN A 34 -14.07 16.17 15.09
C ASN A 34 -15.06 16.51 16.22
N GLN A 35 -16.06 17.35 15.94
CA GLN A 35 -17.22 17.58 16.82
C GLN A 35 -18.50 17.59 15.99
N GLY A 36 -19.23 16.46 15.93
CA GLY A 36 -20.60 16.45 15.43
C GLY A 36 -21.06 15.19 14.70
N GLY A 37 -21.49 14.17 15.45
CA GLY A 37 -22.75 13.43 15.19
C GLY A 37 -22.99 12.61 13.91
N VAL A 38 -22.21 12.71 12.82
CA VAL A 38 -22.39 11.88 11.62
C VAL A 38 -21.16 11.00 11.46
N LYS A 39 -21.33 9.67 11.59
CA LYS A 39 -20.28 8.71 11.20
C LYS A 39 -20.22 8.69 9.67
N MET A 40 -19.51 9.65 9.09
CA MET A 40 -19.12 9.61 7.69
C MET A 40 -18.26 8.36 7.50
N GLY A 41 -18.82 7.35 6.81
CA GLY A 41 -18.12 6.13 6.44
C GLY A 41 -17.09 6.43 5.36
N PHE A 42 -15.96 7.02 5.73
CA PHE A 42 -14.85 7.20 4.81
C PHE A 42 -14.31 5.84 4.37
N TRP A 43 -13.96 5.73 3.08
CA TRP A 43 -13.19 4.60 2.57
C TRP A 43 -11.98 4.31 3.46
N ARG A 44 -11.77 3.02 3.72
CA ARG A 44 -10.70 2.54 4.58
C ARG A 44 -9.35 2.77 3.87
N SER A 45 -8.43 3.44 4.57
CA SER A 45 -7.02 3.47 4.15
C SER A 45 -6.32 2.20 4.59
N ASP A 46 -5.45 1.69 3.73
CA ASP A 46 -4.46 0.67 4.08
C ASP A 46 -3.15 1.27 4.59
N LEU A 47 -2.89 2.56 4.37
CA LEU A 47 -1.73 3.26 4.88
C LEU A 47 -1.83 3.59 6.38
N ALA A 48 -0.80 3.24 7.15
CA ALA A 48 -0.69 3.62 8.55
C ALA A 48 -0.54 5.14 8.70
N ARG A 49 0.25 5.79 7.83
CA ARG A 49 0.51 7.24 7.87
C ARG A 49 -0.76 8.10 7.85
N GLU A 50 -1.79 7.66 7.13
CA GLU A 50 -3.07 8.37 7.01
C GLU A 50 -4.00 8.14 8.22
N CYS A 51 -3.63 7.22 9.12
CA CYS A 51 -4.41 6.87 10.30
C CYS A 51 -3.78 7.38 11.60
N VAL A 52 -2.50 7.79 11.57
CA VAL A 52 -1.78 8.27 12.75
C VAL A 52 -1.42 9.75 12.66
N VAL A 53 -1.72 10.47 13.73
CA VAL A 53 -1.27 11.85 13.94
C VAL A 53 -0.29 11.84 15.11
N GLN A 54 0.90 12.42 14.92
CA GLN A 54 1.95 12.44 15.94
C GLN A 54 1.45 13.11 17.23
N GLY A 55 1.61 12.43 18.36
CA GLY A 55 1.18 12.93 19.68
C GLY A 55 -0.33 12.85 19.94
N ALA A 56 -1.16 12.48 18.97
CA ALA A 56 -2.62 12.44 19.13
C ALA A 56 -3.12 11.18 19.86
N CYS A 57 -2.32 10.11 19.94
CA CYS A 57 -2.71 8.85 20.57
C CYS A 57 -1.59 8.23 21.41
N THR A 58 -1.86 7.99 22.70
CA THR A 58 -0.94 7.27 23.59
C THR A 58 -0.78 5.82 23.11
N GLY A 59 0.47 5.38 22.91
CA GLY A 59 0.77 4.02 22.42
C GLY A 59 1.11 3.94 20.93
N VAL A 60 1.14 5.08 20.22
CA VAL A 60 1.71 5.22 18.88
C VAL A 60 3.08 5.90 19.00
N VAL A 61 4.11 5.32 18.39
CA VAL A 61 5.43 5.94 18.25
C VAL A 61 5.71 6.12 16.77
N MET A 62 6.15 7.32 16.39
CA MET A 62 6.47 7.66 15.01
C MET A 62 7.88 8.23 14.94
N SER A 63 8.61 7.88 13.88
CA SER A 63 9.88 8.51 13.53
C SER A 63 10.02 8.60 12.03
N THR A 64 10.42 9.77 11.54
CA THR A 64 10.67 10.01 10.12
C THR A 64 12.14 10.23 9.89
N ARG A 65 12.66 9.76 8.77
CA ARG A 65 14.02 10.03 8.29
C ARG A 65 14.03 10.19 6.78
N GLU A 66 15.01 10.93 6.28
CA GLU A 66 15.24 11.07 4.84
C GLU A 66 16.45 10.22 4.44
N VAL A 67 16.31 9.41 3.39
CA VAL A 67 17.37 8.54 2.88
C VAL A 67 17.41 8.68 1.37
N SER A 68 18.51 9.19 0.81
CA SER A 68 18.66 9.38 -0.63
C SER A 68 17.50 10.18 -1.27
N GLY A 69 16.99 11.21 -0.60
CA GLY A 69 15.85 12.01 -1.10
C GLY A 69 14.47 11.37 -0.89
N HIS A 70 14.41 10.16 -0.30
CA HIS A 70 13.16 9.49 0.04
C HIS A 70 12.81 9.66 1.51
N GLU A 71 11.58 10.05 1.81
CA GLU A 71 11.04 10.01 3.16
C GLU A 71 10.76 8.56 3.57
N VAL A 72 11.26 8.15 4.74
CA VAL A 72 10.96 6.87 5.37
C VAL A 72 10.32 7.15 6.72
N LEU A 73 9.02 6.86 6.82
CA LEU A 73 8.24 6.98 8.04
C LEU A 73 8.10 5.61 8.71
N HIS A 74 8.51 5.52 9.97
CA HIS A 74 8.24 4.39 10.85
C HIS A 74 7.10 4.71 11.78
N VAL A 75 6.14 3.79 11.88
CA VAL A 75 5.04 3.83 12.83
C VAL A 75 5.01 2.54 13.62
N GLN A 76 5.02 2.64 14.94
CA GLN A 76 4.83 1.52 15.85
C GLN A 76 3.57 1.74 16.66
N ILE A 77 2.59 0.86 16.48
CA ILE A 77 1.38 0.78 17.31
C ILE A 77 1.62 -0.28 18.38
N LYS A 78 1.65 0.13 19.66
CA LYS A 78 2.10 -0.71 20.78
C LYS A 78 0.98 -1.29 21.64
N SER A 79 -0.25 -0.80 21.51
CA SER A 79 -1.36 -1.20 22.39
C SER A 79 -2.67 -1.39 21.63
N GLU A 80 -3.51 -2.30 22.13
CA GLU A 80 -4.86 -2.55 21.59
C GLU A 80 -5.77 -1.31 21.70
N ALA A 81 -5.51 -0.43 22.67
CA ALA A 81 -6.20 0.85 22.77
C ALA A 81 -5.82 1.77 21.59
N ALA A 82 -4.53 1.89 21.30
CA ALA A 82 -4.04 2.65 20.15
C ALA A 82 -4.52 2.02 18.83
N ALA A 83 -4.47 0.69 18.71
CA ALA A 83 -4.94 -0.01 17.53
C ALA A 83 -6.43 0.26 17.23
N ARG A 84 -7.28 0.26 18.26
CA ARG A 84 -8.70 0.60 18.13
C ARG A 84 -8.93 2.08 17.80
N ALA A 85 -8.15 2.98 18.39
CA ALA A 85 -8.27 4.42 18.13
C ALA A 85 -7.82 4.79 16.71
N VAL A 86 -6.74 4.17 16.23
CA VAL A 86 -6.15 4.39 14.89
C VAL A 86 -6.91 3.60 13.81
N GLY A 87 -7.54 2.48 14.16
CA GLY A 87 -8.17 1.57 13.19
C GLY A 87 -7.17 0.67 12.45
N LYS A 88 -5.99 0.46 13.05
CA LYS A 88 -4.89 -0.37 12.50
C LYS A 88 -4.40 -1.37 13.55
N PRO A 89 -4.12 -2.63 13.20
CA PRO A 89 -3.61 -3.61 14.17
C PRO A 89 -2.31 -3.17 14.86
N CYS A 90 -2.06 -3.68 16.06
CA CYS A 90 -0.79 -3.52 16.75
C CYS A 90 0.36 -4.09 15.90
N GLY A 91 1.41 -3.30 15.69
CA GLY A 91 2.56 -3.72 14.90
C GLY A 91 3.39 -2.55 14.40
N ARG A 92 4.39 -2.88 13.59
CA ARG A 92 5.28 -1.95 12.92
C ARG A 92 4.87 -1.78 11.47
N TYR A 93 4.82 -0.53 11.07
CA TYR A 93 4.57 -0.09 9.70
C TYR A 93 5.73 0.77 9.25
N VAL A 94 6.11 0.61 7.99
CA VAL A 94 7.12 1.44 7.34
C VAL A 94 6.52 1.96 6.05
N THR A 95 6.48 3.28 5.88
CA THR A 95 6.07 3.90 4.62
C THR A 95 7.28 4.57 3.99
N VAL A 96 7.60 4.18 2.76
CA VAL A 96 8.64 4.81 1.94
C VAL A 96 7.95 5.65 0.89
N THR A 97 8.25 6.94 0.86
CA THR A 97 7.74 7.86 -0.15
C THR A 97 8.69 7.89 -1.34
N CYS A 98 8.15 7.61 -2.51
CA CYS A 98 8.82 7.76 -3.79
C CYS A 98 8.31 9.08 -4.41
N PRO A 99 9.07 10.19 -4.31
CA PRO A 99 8.71 11.41 -5.02
C PRO A 99 8.55 11.11 -6.51
N ASP A 100 7.66 11.85 -7.19
CA ASP A 100 7.19 11.68 -8.59
C ASP A 100 7.28 10.25 -9.19
N PRO A 101 6.17 9.50 -9.19
CA PRO A 101 6.15 8.12 -9.68
C PRO A 101 6.52 7.96 -11.17
N MET A 102 6.31 9.01 -11.97
CA MET A 102 6.49 8.95 -13.41
C MET A 102 7.86 9.46 -13.84
N HIS A 103 8.37 10.52 -13.20
CA HIS A 103 9.68 11.09 -13.53
C HIS A 103 10.82 10.56 -12.65
N ASP A 104 10.60 10.47 -11.34
CA ASP A 104 11.66 10.16 -10.38
C ASP A 104 11.77 8.65 -10.12
N LEU A 105 10.67 7.88 -10.20
CA LEU A 105 10.76 6.42 -10.05
C LEU A 105 11.59 5.78 -11.17
N LEU A 106 11.52 6.31 -12.39
CA LEU A 106 12.38 5.88 -13.50
C LEU A 106 13.85 6.26 -13.28
N ALA A 107 14.12 7.40 -12.63
CA ALA A 107 15.47 7.91 -12.42
C ALA A 107 16.15 7.32 -11.17
N ASP A 108 15.40 7.02 -10.10
CA ASP A 108 15.93 6.60 -8.80
C ASP A 108 15.26 5.34 -8.21
N SER A 109 14.64 4.51 -9.05
CA SER A 109 14.10 3.19 -8.66
C SER A 109 15.11 2.34 -7.89
N ALA A 110 16.41 2.43 -8.21
CA ALA A 110 17.45 1.66 -7.54
C ALA A 110 17.66 2.09 -6.08
N ALA A 111 17.62 3.39 -5.75
CA ALA A 111 17.71 3.83 -4.36
C ALA A 111 16.44 3.46 -3.60
N ALA A 112 15.26 3.67 -4.18
CA ALA A 112 14.00 3.27 -3.58
C ALA A 112 13.97 1.75 -3.29
N ALA A 113 14.35 0.91 -4.27
CA ALA A 113 14.41 -0.55 -4.10
C ALA A 113 15.40 -0.96 -3.00
N ARG A 114 16.56 -0.30 -2.92
CA ARG A 114 17.53 -0.52 -1.84
C ARG A 114 16.96 -0.14 -0.46
N ILE A 115 16.28 0.99 -0.35
CA ILE A 115 15.66 1.44 0.92
C ILE A 115 14.58 0.45 1.35
N ILE A 116 13.66 0.13 0.45
CA ILE A 116 12.59 -0.84 0.70
C ILE A 116 13.20 -2.21 1.06
N GLY A 117 14.24 -2.64 0.34
CA GLY A 117 14.90 -3.91 0.59
C GLY A 117 15.58 -4.00 1.97
N VAL A 118 16.20 -2.91 2.44
CA VAL A 118 16.79 -2.82 3.78
C VAL A 118 15.70 -2.94 4.86
N GLU A 119 14.61 -2.20 4.71
CA GLU A 119 13.49 -2.25 5.66
C GLU A 119 12.80 -3.62 5.66
N LEU A 120 12.62 -4.20 4.48
CA LEU A 120 12.03 -5.52 4.32
C LEU A 120 12.88 -6.60 5.00
N ARG A 121 14.21 -6.57 4.82
CA ARG A 121 15.14 -7.49 5.50
C ARG A 121 15.09 -7.31 7.01
N GLU A 122 15.19 -6.08 7.51
CA GLU A 122 15.19 -5.81 8.95
C GLU A 122 13.91 -6.33 9.61
N MET A 123 12.75 -6.06 8.99
CA MET A 123 11.47 -6.56 9.50
C MET A 123 11.40 -8.08 9.44
N ALA A 124 11.83 -8.70 8.34
CA ALA A 124 11.86 -10.14 8.17
C ALA A 124 12.72 -10.84 9.24
N GLU A 125 13.97 -10.39 9.43
CA GLU A 125 14.89 -11.00 10.40
C GLU A 125 14.41 -10.82 11.84
N ARG A 126 13.85 -9.64 12.16
CA ARG A 126 13.26 -9.36 13.47
C ARG A 126 12.06 -10.26 13.76
N MET A 127 11.13 -10.41 12.80
CA MET A 127 9.91 -11.22 12.98
C MET A 127 10.19 -12.72 13.09
N THR A 128 11.17 -13.20 12.31
CA THR A 128 11.52 -14.63 12.26
C THR A 128 12.56 -15.03 13.31
N ALA A 129 13.26 -14.05 13.91
CA ALA A 129 14.45 -14.25 14.72
C ALA A 129 15.55 -15.07 14.00
N LYS A 130 15.60 -14.98 12.66
CA LYS A 130 16.55 -15.69 11.79
C LYS A 130 17.21 -14.70 10.85
N ARG A 131 18.50 -14.89 10.57
CA ARG A 131 19.17 -14.17 9.48
C ARG A 131 18.76 -14.73 8.13
N VAL A 132 18.67 -13.86 7.13
CA VAL A 132 18.52 -14.30 5.75
C VAL A 132 19.81 -15.00 5.31
N THR A 133 19.69 -16.27 4.97
CA THR A 133 20.79 -17.14 4.51
C THR A 133 20.31 -17.95 3.31
N PRO A 134 21.19 -18.69 2.58
CA PRO A 134 20.73 -19.55 1.50
C PRO A 134 19.68 -20.60 1.91
N ALA A 135 19.62 -20.95 3.21
CA ALA A 135 18.65 -21.89 3.75
C ALA A 135 17.30 -21.24 4.14
N PHE A 136 17.26 -19.91 4.30
CA PHE A 136 16.04 -19.18 4.61
C PHE A 136 15.01 -19.39 3.50
N THR A 137 13.76 -19.66 3.86
CA THR A 137 12.69 -19.95 2.90
C THR A 137 11.60 -18.88 2.95
N LEU A 138 11.46 -18.14 1.86
CA LEU A 138 10.43 -17.14 1.63
C LEU A 138 9.29 -17.73 0.78
N LEU A 139 8.05 -17.54 1.22
CA LEU A 139 6.87 -17.73 0.39
C LEU A 139 6.24 -16.37 0.05
N ALA A 140 6.41 -15.89 -1.17
CA ALA A 140 5.79 -14.67 -1.65
C ALA A 140 4.39 -14.94 -2.25
N VAL A 141 3.39 -14.18 -1.84
CA VAL A 141 2.00 -14.31 -2.28
C VAL A 141 1.53 -13.00 -2.89
N GLY A 142 1.26 -13.00 -4.19
CA GLY A 142 0.79 -11.82 -4.92
C GLY A 142 -0.73 -11.78 -4.95
N LEU A 143 -1.33 -10.96 -4.11
CA LEU A 143 -2.78 -10.77 -4.03
C LEU A 143 -3.29 -9.84 -5.13
N GLY A 144 -4.55 -10.07 -5.48
CA GLY A 144 -5.29 -9.24 -6.43
C GLY A 144 -5.67 -9.98 -7.70
N ASN A 145 -6.32 -9.24 -8.60
CA ASN A 145 -6.84 -9.72 -9.86
C ASN A 145 -5.96 -9.24 -11.03
N ALA A 146 -5.30 -10.16 -11.72
CA ALA A 146 -4.46 -9.84 -12.87
C ALA A 146 -5.25 -9.22 -14.04
N ASP A 147 -6.57 -9.43 -14.11
CA ASP A 147 -7.44 -8.89 -15.16
C ASP A 147 -7.94 -7.47 -14.87
N MET A 148 -7.64 -6.93 -13.68
CA MET A 148 -8.03 -5.58 -13.25
C MET A 148 -6.79 -4.78 -12.91
N THR A 149 -6.35 -3.88 -13.81
CA THR A 149 -5.04 -3.20 -13.69
C THR A 149 -4.74 -2.63 -12.29
N PRO A 150 -5.61 -1.83 -11.63
CA PRO A 150 -5.28 -1.28 -10.32
C PRO A 150 -5.09 -2.34 -9.22
N ASP A 151 -5.58 -3.56 -9.44
CA ASP A 151 -5.47 -4.70 -8.53
C ASP A 151 -4.43 -5.75 -9.01
N ALA A 152 -3.75 -5.49 -10.13
CA ALA A 152 -2.81 -6.44 -10.73
C ALA A 152 -1.39 -6.37 -10.13
N LEU A 153 -1.13 -5.48 -9.17
CA LEU A 153 0.20 -5.24 -8.60
C LEU A 153 0.82 -6.50 -7.98
N GLY A 154 0.09 -7.24 -7.17
CA GLY A 154 0.58 -8.49 -6.57
C GLY A 154 0.95 -9.54 -7.62
N PRO A 155 0.03 -9.94 -8.52
CA PRO A 155 0.33 -10.83 -9.64
C PRO A 155 1.51 -10.36 -10.49
N ALA A 156 1.58 -9.06 -10.81
CA ALA A 156 2.64 -8.48 -11.61
C ALA A 156 4.01 -8.56 -10.92
N THR A 157 4.07 -8.28 -9.62
CA THR A 157 5.31 -8.34 -8.83
C THR A 157 5.81 -9.78 -8.71
N VAL A 158 4.93 -10.73 -8.36
CA VAL A 158 5.31 -12.14 -8.19
C VAL A 158 5.91 -12.75 -9.45
N ARG A 159 5.40 -12.37 -10.64
CA ARG A 159 5.93 -12.84 -11.93
C ARG A 159 7.37 -12.40 -12.20
N ARG A 160 7.84 -11.35 -11.51
CA ARG A 160 9.18 -10.76 -11.67
C ARG A 160 10.17 -11.19 -10.58
N LEU A 161 9.70 -11.92 -9.56
CA LEU A 161 10.55 -12.38 -8.47
C LEU A 161 11.57 -13.43 -8.95
N PRO A 162 12.80 -13.41 -8.43
CA PRO A 162 13.79 -14.45 -8.71
C PRO A 162 13.41 -15.74 -7.96
N ILE A 163 12.68 -16.64 -8.61
CA ILE A 163 12.24 -17.92 -8.00
C ILE A 163 13.41 -18.89 -7.90
N THR A 164 13.72 -19.32 -6.68
CA THR A 164 14.91 -20.13 -6.38
C THR A 164 14.62 -21.45 -5.66
N ARG A 165 13.45 -21.63 -5.02
CA ARG A 165 13.16 -22.83 -4.20
C ARG A 165 13.32 -24.15 -4.96
N ASN A 166 12.86 -24.23 -6.20
CA ASN A 166 12.96 -25.42 -7.06
C ASN A 166 13.97 -25.23 -8.22
N GLY A 167 14.75 -24.14 -8.18
CA GLY A 167 15.56 -23.64 -9.29
C GLY A 167 17.02 -24.08 -9.24
N GLU A 168 17.30 -25.35 -8.89
CA GLU A 168 18.65 -25.92 -8.66
C GLU A 168 19.67 -25.68 -9.81
N LYS A 169 19.23 -25.14 -10.95
CA LYS A 169 20.05 -24.88 -12.14
C LYS A 169 20.19 -23.39 -12.52
N THR A 170 19.68 -22.46 -11.73
CA THR A 170 19.92 -21.02 -12.00
C THR A 170 21.28 -20.60 -11.44
N PRO A 171 22.05 -19.73 -12.14
CA PRO A 171 23.33 -19.24 -11.65
C PRO A 171 23.26 -18.59 -10.27
N LEU A 172 22.14 -17.91 -9.96
CA LEU A 172 21.88 -17.28 -8.67
C LEU A 172 21.77 -18.31 -7.53
N CYS A 173 21.10 -19.44 -7.77
CA CYS A 173 21.02 -20.54 -6.81
C CYS A 173 22.38 -21.22 -6.62
N ALA A 174 23.11 -21.48 -7.72
CA ALA A 174 24.41 -22.15 -7.67
C ALA A 174 25.47 -21.30 -6.94
N ALA A 175 25.41 -19.98 -7.08
CA ALA A 175 26.27 -19.04 -6.35
C ALA A 175 25.85 -18.86 -4.88
N GLY A 176 24.71 -19.43 -4.46
CA GLY A 176 24.16 -19.25 -3.13
C GLY A 176 23.84 -17.78 -2.81
N ALA A 177 23.59 -16.94 -3.82
CA ALA A 177 23.46 -15.49 -3.71
C ALA A 177 22.07 -15.02 -3.21
N LEU A 178 21.09 -15.92 -3.19
CA LEU A 178 19.72 -15.68 -2.76
C LEU A 178 19.26 -16.81 -1.82
N CYS A 179 18.29 -16.50 -0.96
CA CYS A 179 17.57 -17.51 -0.18
C CYS A 179 16.60 -18.33 -1.05
N ARG A 180 15.88 -19.30 -0.49
CA ARG A 180 14.87 -20.10 -1.19
C ARG A 180 13.56 -19.34 -1.29
N ILE A 181 13.25 -18.83 -2.48
CA ILE A 181 12.03 -18.08 -2.78
C ILE A 181 11.08 -18.98 -3.57
N ALA A 182 9.90 -19.23 -2.99
CA ALA A 182 8.73 -19.70 -3.70
C ALA A 182 7.74 -18.55 -3.84
N ALA A 183 7.01 -18.50 -4.94
CA ALA A 183 5.97 -17.49 -5.09
C ALA A 183 4.80 -18.01 -5.91
N PHE A 184 3.61 -17.48 -5.63
CA PHE A 184 2.43 -17.70 -6.45
C PHE A 184 1.42 -16.56 -6.29
N SER A 185 0.49 -16.46 -7.22
CA SER A 185 -0.68 -15.60 -7.10
C SER A 185 -1.93 -16.48 -7.05
N PRO A 186 -2.73 -16.41 -5.96
CA PRO A 186 -3.91 -17.25 -5.78
C PRO A 186 -5.08 -16.87 -6.69
N GLY A 187 -5.06 -15.67 -7.29
CA GLY A 187 -6.21 -15.09 -8.00
C GLY A 187 -7.36 -14.73 -7.05
N VAL A 188 -8.52 -14.40 -7.64
CA VAL A 188 -9.73 -14.04 -6.90
C VAL A 188 -10.59 -15.26 -6.59
N THR A 189 -11.28 -15.24 -5.45
CA THR A 189 -12.21 -16.31 -5.03
C THR A 189 -13.25 -16.63 -6.10
N ALA A 190 -13.71 -15.63 -6.86
CA ALA A 190 -14.68 -15.84 -7.94
C ALA A 190 -14.14 -16.71 -9.09
N ALA A 191 -12.82 -16.68 -9.32
CA ALA A 191 -12.18 -17.46 -10.37
C ALA A 191 -11.81 -18.88 -9.90
N THR A 192 -11.44 -19.03 -8.63
CA THR A 192 -10.92 -20.31 -8.10
C THR A 192 -11.93 -21.12 -7.30
N GLY A 193 -13.00 -20.49 -6.81
CA GLY A 193 -13.95 -21.09 -5.86
C GLY A 193 -13.36 -21.32 -4.45
N LEU A 194 -12.10 -20.95 -4.22
CA LEU A 194 -11.39 -21.14 -2.96
C LEU A 194 -11.04 -19.79 -2.35
N LYS A 195 -11.14 -19.68 -1.02
CA LYS A 195 -10.70 -18.46 -0.35
C LYS A 195 -9.19 -18.35 -0.49
N THR A 196 -8.71 -17.12 -0.67
CA THR A 196 -7.27 -16.85 -0.73
C THR A 196 -6.54 -17.39 0.50
N SER A 197 -7.11 -17.29 1.70
CA SER A 197 -6.51 -17.84 2.92
C SER A 197 -6.37 -19.37 2.90
N GLU A 198 -7.27 -20.10 2.24
CA GLU A 198 -7.18 -21.56 2.10
C GLU A 198 -6.03 -21.95 1.18
N LEU A 199 -5.91 -21.27 0.04
CA LEU A 199 -4.80 -21.48 -0.90
C LEU A 199 -3.45 -21.16 -0.26
N VAL A 200 -3.37 -20.05 0.47
CA VAL A 200 -2.14 -19.66 1.18
C VAL A 200 -1.80 -20.64 2.29
N ARG A 201 -2.78 -21.10 3.09
CA ARG A 201 -2.54 -22.15 4.09
C ARG A 201 -2.03 -23.45 3.48
N GLY A 202 -2.61 -23.88 2.36
CA GLY A 202 -2.14 -25.05 1.61
C GLY A 202 -0.70 -24.89 1.15
N ALA A 203 -0.35 -23.72 0.62
CA ALA A 203 1.02 -23.41 0.21
C ALA A 203 1.98 -23.35 1.42
N VAL A 204 1.58 -22.77 2.55
CA VAL A 204 2.38 -22.76 3.79
C VAL A 204 2.65 -24.17 4.27
N ALA A 205 1.65 -25.06 4.28
CA ALA A 205 1.81 -26.45 4.67
C ALA A 205 2.77 -27.23 3.74
N ALA A 206 2.74 -26.94 2.43
CA ALA A 206 3.60 -27.60 1.45
C ALA A 206 5.03 -27.02 1.40
N VAL A 207 5.18 -25.73 1.69
CA VAL A 207 6.45 -25.01 1.58
C VAL A 207 7.22 -25.01 2.89
N ALA A 208 6.53 -24.96 4.03
CA ALA A 208 7.08 -24.71 5.36
C ALA A 208 8.04 -23.50 5.38
N PRO A 209 7.56 -22.29 4.99
CA PRO A 209 8.42 -21.11 4.88
C PRO A 209 8.81 -20.57 6.27
N ASP A 210 9.96 -19.88 6.32
CA ASP A 210 10.35 -19.06 7.47
C ASP A 210 9.52 -17.78 7.54
N LEU A 211 9.13 -17.23 6.38
CA LEU A 211 8.34 -16.01 6.25
C LEU A 211 7.39 -16.10 5.06
N VAL A 212 6.17 -15.62 5.25
CA VAL A 212 5.25 -15.30 4.15
C VAL A 212 5.32 -13.81 3.88
N LEU A 213 5.63 -13.44 2.63
CA LEU A 213 5.56 -12.06 2.15
C LEU A 213 4.32 -11.89 1.28
N VAL A 214 3.35 -11.10 1.75
CA VAL A 214 2.14 -10.81 0.99
C VAL A 214 2.32 -9.50 0.24
N ILE A 215 2.13 -9.52 -1.08
CA ILE A 215 2.27 -8.36 -1.96
C ILE A 215 0.89 -7.99 -2.49
N ASP A 216 0.42 -6.77 -2.23
CA ASP A 216 -0.96 -6.37 -2.52
C ASP A 216 -1.06 -4.91 -3.02
N ALA A 217 -2.09 -4.65 -3.80
CA ALA A 217 -2.51 -3.29 -4.12
C ALA A 217 -3.25 -2.69 -2.91
N LEU A 218 -2.92 -1.47 -2.52
CA LEU A 218 -3.45 -0.83 -1.32
C LEU A 218 -4.47 0.27 -1.65
N ALA A 219 -5.34 0.55 -0.68
CA ALA A 219 -6.20 1.72 -0.67
C ALA A 219 -5.54 2.90 0.06
N ALA A 220 -5.65 4.11 -0.50
CA ALA A 220 -5.30 5.36 0.19
C ALA A 220 -6.53 6.23 0.49
N ARG A 221 -6.32 7.21 1.37
CA ARG A 221 -7.25 8.30 1.72
C ARG A 221 -6.74 9.67 1.30
N GLU A 222 -5.54 9.75 0.75
CA GLU A 222 -5.04 10.96 0.09
C GLU A 222 -4.56 10.60 -1.31
N THR A 223 -4.97 11.39 -2.29
CA THR A 223 -4.61 11.20 -3.70
C THR A 223 -3.10 11.37 -3.92
N THR A 224 -2.43 12.14 -3.07
CA THR A 224 -0.97 12.35 -3.06
C THR A 224 -0.17 11.08 -2.79
N HIS A 225 -0.78 10.05 -2.19
CA HIS A 225 -0.10 8.77 -1.93
C HIS A 225 -0.31 7.72 -3.02
N LEU A 226 -1.24 7.97 -3.98
CA LEU A 226 -1.50 7.07 -5.10
C LEU A 226 -0.26 6.93 -5.98
N GLY A 227 0.25 5.71 -6.08
CA GLY A 227 1.45 5.41 -6.83
C GLY A 227 2.70 6.13 -6.31
N ALA A 228 2.69 6.74 -5.14
CA ALA A 228 3.81 7.54 -4.63
C ALA A 228 4.41 7.00 -3.33
N THR A 229 3.82 5.94 -2.77
CA THR A 229 4.28 5.38 -1.50
C THR A 229 4.29 3.86 -1.54
N VAL A 230 5.23 3.25 -0.84
CA VAL A 230 5.29 1.81 -0.58
C VAL A 230 5.13 1.60 0.90
N GLN A 231 4.26 0.68 1.31
CA GLN A 231 4.08 0.34 2.71
C GLN A 231 4.45 -1.11 3.03
N LEU A 232 5.21 -1.27 4.11
CA LEU A 232 5.48 -2.53 4.77
C LEU A 232 4.72 -2.61 6.09
N ALA A 233 4.21 -3.79 6.45
CA ALA A 233 3.61 -4.02 7.77
C ALA A 233 3.82 -5.45 8.29
N ASP A 234 4.24 -5.59 9.55
CA ASP A 234 4.40 -6.89 10.22
C ASP A 234 3.09 -7.48 10.77
N THR A 235 1.97 -6.82 10.48
CA THR A 235 0.64 -7.20 10.97
C THR A 235 -0.10 -8.16 10.03
N GLY A 236 0.51 -8.47 8.88
CA GLY A 236 -0.19 -9.11 7.78
C GLY A 236 -1.06 -8.13 7.01
N ILE A 237 -2.08 -8.64 6.32
CA ILE A 237 -3.00 -7.83 5.52
C ILE A 237 -4.43 -8.39 5.59
N LEU A 238 -5.41 -7.52 5.37
CA LEU A 238 -6.79 -7.93 5.14
C LEU A 238 -7.10 -7.79 3.63
N PRO A 239 -7.12 -8.89 2.87
CA PRO A 239 -7.34 -8.83 1.43
C PRO A 239 -8.72 -8.23 1.09
N GLY A 240 -8.81 -7.44 0.02
CA GLY A 240 -10.09 -6.93 -0.50
C GLY A 240 -10.76 -5.86 0.36
N ALA A 241 -10.01 -5.14 1.20
CA ALA A 241 -10.54 -4.15 2.13
C ALA A 241 -11.31 -2.97 1.47
N GLY A 242 -11.14 -2.75 0.16
CA GLY A 242 -11.85 -1.72 -0.62
C GLY A 242 -13.15 -2.19 -1.30
N ILE A 243 -13.40 -3.50 -1.45
CA ILE A 243 -14.54 -4.01 -2.24
C ILE A 243 -15.26 -5.15 -1.47
N GLY A 244 -16.01 -4.80 -0.43
CA GLY A 244 -17.04 -5.69 0.14
C GLY A 244 -16.54 -6.82 1.06
N ARG A 245 -17.46 -7.32 1.89
CA ARG A 245 -17.20 -7.98 3.19
C ARG A 245 -16.82 -9.47 3.10
N GLY A 246 -15.99 -9.94 4.05
CA GLY A 246 -15.94 -11.35 4.49
C GLY A 246 -14.58 -12.05 4.38
N THR A 247 -13.49 -11.34 4.12
CA THR A 247 -12.16 -11.94 4.00
C THR A 247 -11.52 -12.16 5.36
N GLU A 248 -10.90 -13.33 5.52
CA GLU A 248 -10.06 -13.65 6.67
C GLU A 248 -8.71 -12.93 6.49
N ALA A 249 -8.16 -12.34 7.55
CA ALA A 249 -6.86 -11.71 7.49
C ALA A 249 -5.77 -12.75 7.15
N LEU A 250 -4.77 -12.34 6.37
CA LEU A 250 -3.55 -13.10 6.18
C LEU A 250 -2.52 -12.53 7.15
N ASP A 251 -2.40 -13.15 8.32
CA ASP A 251 -1.50 -12.72 9.38
C ASP A 251 -0.87 -13.94 10.07
N THR A 252 0.06 -13.67 10.99
CA THR A 252 0.76 -14.73 11.73
C THR A 252 -0.20 -15.64 12.52
N LYS A 253 -1.33 -15.11 13.00
CA LYS A 253 -2.32 -15.88 13.77
C LYS A 253 -3.09 -16.84 12.86
N THR A 254 -3.42 -16.42 11.63
CA THR A 254 -4.22 -17.23 10.70
C THR A 254 -3.38 -18.23 9.91
N LEU A 255 -2.09 -17.94 9.68
CA LEU A 255 -1.19 -18.81 8.92
C LEU A 255 -0.22 -19.64 9.78
N GLY A 256 0.00 -19.27 11.04
CA GLY A 256 0.92 -19.96 11.95
C GLY A 256 2.42 -19.76 11.65
N VAL A 257 2.73 -18.94 10.66
CA VAL A 257 4.09 -18.53 10.25
C VAL A 257 4.14 -17.00 10.18
N PRO A 258 5.31 -16.36 10.41
CA PRO A 258 5.43 -14.91 10.29
C PRO A 258 4.91 -14.38 8.95
N VAL A 259 4.11 -13.31 8.97
CA VAL A 259 3.53 -12.68 7.77
C VAL A 259 3.86 -11.20 7.69
N LEU A 260 4.60 -10.82 6.66
CA LEU A 260 4.95 -9.44 6.34
C LEU A 260 4.17 -9.03 5.08
N SER A 261 3.52 -7.87 5.10
CA SER A 261 2.86 -7.33 3.91
C SER A 261 3.69 -6.23 3.27
N LEU A 262 3.61 -6.11 1.95
CA LEU A 262 4.23 -5.10 1.12
C LEU A 262 3.20 -4.62 0.09
N GLY A 263 3.00 -3.32 -0.06
CA GLY A 263 2.01 -2.85 -1.03
C GLY A 263 2.15 -1.39 -1.42
N VAL A 264 1.47 -1.01 -2.50
CA VAL A 264 1.47 0.34 -3.08
C VAL A 264 0.03 0.78 -3.22
N PRO A 265 -0.32 2.02 -2.83
CA PRO A 265 -1.66 2.52 -3.05
C PRO A 265 -1.93 2.73 -4.53
N THR A 266 -2.96 2.06 -5.05
CA THR A 266 -3.37 2.16 -6.47
C THR A 266 -4.78 2.72 -6.62
N ALA A 267 -5.55 2.76 -5.54
CA ALA A 267 -6.91 3.26 -5.55
C ALA A 267 -7.24 4.09 -4.30
N VAL A 268 -8.13 5.06 -4.47
CA VAL A 268 -8.80 5.77 -3.37
C VAL A 268 -10.31 5.64 -3.54
N GLY A 269 -11.06 5.76 -2.44
CA GLY A 269 -12.52 5.89 -2.52
C GLY A 269 -12.92 7.16 -3.26
N SER A 270 -13.99 7.09 -4.04
CA SER A 270 -14.53 8.28 -4.73
C SER A 270 -14.90 9.42 -3.78
N GLU A 271 -15.40 9.10 -2.60
CA GLU A 271 -15.72 10.05 -1.53
C GLU A 271 -14.49 10.80 -1.02
N THR A 272 -13.32 10.17 -1.07
CA THR A 272 -12.05 10.80 -0.72
C THR A 272 -11.72 11.90 -1.73
N LEU A 273 -11.83 11.58 -3.03
CA LEU A 273 -11.55 12.55 -4.09
C LEU A 273 -12.54 13.73 -4.05
N VAL A 274 -13.84 13.43 -3.95
CA VAL A 274 -14.88 14.48 -3.87
C VAL A 274 -14.69 15.32 -2.61
N GLY A 275 -14.41 14.68 -1.46
CA GLY A 275 -14.14 15.39 -0.23
C GLY A 275 -12.88 16.27 -0.30
N ASP A 276 -11.81 15.83 -0.96
CA ASP A 276 -10.60 16.64 -1.16
C ASP A 276 -10.87 17.85 -2.04
N ALA A 277 -11.62 17.67 -3.13
CA ALA A 277 -12.06 18.77 -3.97
C ALA A 277 -12.87 19.79 -3.18
N LEU A 278 -13.89 19.35 -2.42
CA LEU A 278 -14.74 20.25 -1.62
C LEU A 278 -13.93 21.09 -0.63
N LEU A 279 -12.98 20.48 0.10
CA LEU A 279 -12.13 21.22 1.03
C LEU A 279 -11.25 22.27 0.33
N ARG A 280 -10.72 21.96 -0.84
CA ARG A 280 -9.93 22.94 -1.63
C ARG A 280 -10.75 24.15 -2.05
N PHE A 281 -12.07 24.01 -2.15
CA PHE A 281 -13.02 25.09 -2.41
C PHE A 281 -13.63 25.69 -1.14
N GLY A 282 -13.13 25.33 0.05
CA GLY A 282 -13.64 25.83 1.33
C GLY A 282 -15.03 25.33 1.69
N ILE A 283 -15.51 24.27 1.02
CA ILE A 283 -16.81 23.66 1.28
C ILE A 283 -16.61 22.56 2.33
N ASP A 284 -17.38 22.65 3.42
CA ASP A 284 -17.32 21.67 4.49
C ASP A 284 -17.86 20.30 4.02
N ARG A 285 -17.22 19.24 4.51
CA ARG A 285 -17.58 17.85 4.20
C ARG A 285 -18.81 17.38 4.97
N ASP A 286 -19.18 18.06 6.07
CA ASP A 286 -20.32 17.69 6.92
C ASP A 286 -21.66 18.25 6.42
N THR A 287 -21.91 18.19 5.11
CA THR A 287 -23.21 18.52 4.53
C THR A 287 -24.04 17.26 4.32
N ALA A 288 -25.35 17.35 4.59
CA ALA A 288 -26.29 16.24 4.34
C ALA A 288 -26.26 15.80 2.86
N GLU A 289 -26.04 16.76 1.95
CA GLU A 289 -25.93 16.51 0.50
C GLU A 289 -24.70 15.68 0.14
N PHE A 290 -23.55 15.90 0.80
CA PHE A 290 -22.35 15.08 0.61
C PHE A 290 -22.55 13.67 1.19
N ALA A 291 -23.19 13.56 2.35
CA ALA A 291 -23.55 12.27 2.92
C ALA A 291 -24.45 11.46 1.96
N ASP A 292 -25.49 12.07 1.39
CA ASP A 292 -26.37 11.42 0.42
C ASP A 292 -25.63 11.04 -0.88
N LEU A 293 -24.75 11.92 -1.39
CA LEU A 293 -23.94 11.66 -2.58
C LEU A 293 -23.06 10.41 -2.40
N VAL A 294 -22.42 10.28 -1.23
CA VAL A 294 -21.55 9.15 -0.88
C VAL A 294 -22.36 7.88 -0.58
N HIS A 295 -23.57 8.01 -0.04
CA HIS A 295 -24.43 6.88 0.37
C HIS A 295 -25.48 6.45 -0.68
N ASN A 296 -25.43 6.98 -1.92
CA ASN A 296 -26.32 6.63 -3.04
C ASN A 296 -26.23 5.16 -3.55
N GLY A 297 -25.80 4.23 -2.71
CA GLY A 297 -25.87 2.78 -2.93
C GLY A 297 -24.81 2.21 -3.86
N LYS A 298 -23.88 3.03 -4.38
CA LYS A 298 -22.77 2.59 -5.23
C LYS A 298 -21.46 3.17 -4.72
N SER A 299 -20.53 2.29 -4.34
CA SER A 299 -19.16 2.67 -4.00
C SER A 299 -18.30 2.61 -5.27
N PHE A 300 -17.61 3.70 -5.58
CA PHE A 300 -16.63 3.77 -6.66
C PHE A 300 -15.24 3.95 -6.07
N PHE A 301 -14.23 3.45 -6.78
CA PHE A 301 -12.83 3.77 -6.50
C PHE A 301 -12.26 4.54 -7.70
N VAL A 302 -11.27 5.37 -7.40
CA VAL A 302 -10.54 6.19 -8.38
C VAL A 302 -9.10 5.70 -8.40
N THR A 303 -8.57 5.54 -9.60
CA THR A 303 -7.18 5.16 -9.88
C THR A 303 -6.53 6.26 -10.74
N PRO A 304 -5.20 6.44 -10.69
CA PRO A 304 -4.50 7.30 -11.64
C PRO A 304 -4.78 6.89 -13.09
N THR A 305 -4.75 7.86 -14.01
CA THR A 305 -4.93 7.61 -15.45
C THR A 305 -3.83 6.71 -15.99
N GLU A 306 -2.60 6.90 -15.51
CA GLU A 306 -1.40 6.17 -15.90
C GLU A 306 -1.22 4.86 -15.13
N ILE A 307 -2.28 4.29 -14.55
CA ILE A 307 -2.19 3.07 -13.73
C ILE A 307 -1.57 1.90 -14.50
N ASP A 308 -1.82 1.81 -15.80
CA ASP A 308 -1.26 0.79 -16.68
C ASP A 308 0.28 0.91 -16.83
N LEU A 309 0.85 2.09 -16.53
CA LEU A 309 2.29 2.32 -16.47
C LEU A 309 2.83 2.16 -15.04
N LEU A 310 2.10 2.67 -14.04
CA LEU A 310 2.51 2.62 -12.64
C LEU A 310 2.60 1.18 -12.11
N VAL A 311 1.64 0.32 -12.45
CA VAL A 311 1.62 -1.06 -11.94
C VAL A 311 2.85 -1.87 -12.39
N PRO A 312 3.24 -1.89 -13.68
CA PRO A 312 4.49 -2.49 -14.10
C PRO A 312 5.73 -1.89 -13.42
N LEU A 313 5.81 -0.56 -13.33
CA LEU A 313 6.94 0.13 -12.71
C LEU A 313 7.13 -0.26 -11.24
N PHE A 314 6.05 -0.23 -10.46
CA PHE A 314 6.10 -0.68 -9.07
C PHE A 314 6.35 -2.19 -8.96
N ALA A 315 5.81 -2.99 -9.86
CA ALA A 315 6.09 -4.42 -9.86
C ALA A 315 7.59 -4.72 -10.08
N ASP A 316 8.27 -3.97 -10.95
CA ASP A 316 9.72 -4.05 -11.13
C ASP A 316 10.47 -3.55 -9.88
N LEU A 317 10.07 -2.41 -9.32
CA LEU A 317 10.65 -1.84 -8.09
C LEU A 317 10.57 -2.81 -6.91
N LEU A 318 9.37 -3.34 -6.65
CA LEU A 318 9.13 -4.25 -5.54
C LEU A 318 9.87 -5.58 -5.76
N ALA A 319 9.95 -6.07 -6.99
CA ALA A 319 10.72 -7.27 -7.28
C ALA A 319 12.22 -7.09 -7.03
N ASP A 320 12.80 -5.95 -7.44
CA ASP A 320 14.21 -5.61 -7.12
C ASP A 320 14.41 -5.47 -5.60
N ALA A 321 13.51 -4.78 -4.91
CA ALA A 321 13.56 -4.63 -3.46
C ALA A 321 13.54 -5.98 -2.73
N VAL A 322 12.67 -6.91 -3.16
CA VAL A 322 12.60 -8.27 -2.61
C VAL A 322 13.88 -9.04 -2.94
N GLY A 323 14.40 -8.95 -4.17
CA GLY A 323 15.67 -9.58 -4.55
C GLY A 323 16.84 -9.13 -3.66
N ARG A 324 16.93 -7.83 -3.36
CA ARG A 324 17.93 -7.26 -2.45
C ARG A 324 17.72 -7.64 -0.98
N ALA A 325 16.47 -7.62 -0.52
CA ALA A 325 16.13 -7.99 0.85
C ALA A 325 16.46 -9.44 1.18
N PHE A 326 16.39 -10.31 0.18
CA PHE A 326 16.58 -11.75 0.34
C PHE A 326 17.85 -12.29 -0.35
N SER A 327 18.79 -11.39 -0.67
CA SER A 327 20.18 -11.76 -0.99
C SER A 327 20.92 -12.33 0.22
N THR A 328 21.94 -13.11 -0.03
CA THR A 328 22.78 -13.70 1.02
C THR A 328 24.13 -13.00 1.15
N THR A 329 24.44 -12.15 0.17
CA THR A 329 25.55 -11.19 0.12
C THR A 329 25.08 -9.80 0.49
#